data_AF-A0A4U6B825-F1
#
_entry.id   AF-A0A4U6B825-F1
#
_cell.length_a   1.000
_cell.length_b   1.000
_cell.length_c   1.000
_cell.angle_alpha   90.00
_cell.angle_beta   90.00
_cell.angle_gamma   90.00
#
_symmetry.space_group_name_H-M   'P 1'
#
loop_
_entity.id
_entity.type
_entity.pdbx_description
1 polymer ?
#
loop_
_entity_poly.entity_id
_entity_poly.type
_entity_poly.pdbx_seq_one_letter_code
_entity_poly.pdbx_strand_id
1 'polypeptide(L)' 'MPNEQTEIPDDIVILAWGITAKHLCRGERDVNKIVALAIWQERQKWIAATSNQPKVNQIL' A
#
# COMPACT_ATOMS: atom_id res chain seq x y z
N MET A 1 12.88 18.49 21.79
CA MET A 1 12.57 18.08 20.42
C MET A 1 11.25 17.33 20.48
N PRO A 2 10.13 17.79 19.89
CA PRO A 2 8.95 16.94 19.82
C PRO A 2 9.32 15.76 18.93
N ASN A 3 9.22 14.57 19.50
CA ASN A 3 9.37 13.31 18.79
C ASN A 3 8.11 13.15 17.95
N GLU A 4 8.10 13.71 16.73
CA GLU A 4 7.06 13.45 15.73
C GLU A 4 7.20 12.00 15.26
N GLN A 5 6.79 11.06 16.13
CA GLN A 5 6.42 9.74 15.70
C GLN A 5 5.17 9.93 14.85
N THR A 6 5.37 10.04 13.54
CA THR A 6 4.31 9.93 12.57
C THR A 6 3.76 8.52 12.74
N GLU A 7 2.62 8.39 13.43
CA GLU A 7 1.93 7.11 13.55
C GLU A 7 1.67 6.60 12.13
N ILE A 8 2.29 5.45 11.83
CA ILE A 8 2.04 4.77 10.56
C ILE A 8 0.66 4.11 10.72
N PRO A 9 -0.29 4.38 9.82
CA PRO A 9 -1.60 3.73 9.86
C PRO A 9 -1.49 2.20 9.90
N ASP A 10 -2.31 1.55 10.73
CA ASP A 10 -2.27 0.09 10.95
C ASP A 10 -2.48 -0.72 9.65
N ASP A 11 -3.30 -0.22 8.74
CA ASP A 11 -3.57 -0.83 7.44
C ASP A 11 -2.30 -0.89 6.55
N ILE A 12 -1.47 0.15 6.61
CA ILE A 12 -0.16 0.19 5.94
C ILE A 12 0.80 -0.84 6.58
N VAL A 13 0.80 -0.95 7.91
CA VAL A 13 1.63 -1.93 8.63
C VAL A 13 1.23 -3.36 8.29
N ILE A 14 -0.08 -3.67 8.30
CA ILE A 14 -0.61 -5.00 7.96
C ILE A 14 -0.26 -5.36 6.51
N LEU A 15 -0.40 -4.42 5.57
CA LEU A 15 -0.02 -4.62 4.18
C LEU A 15 1.47 -4.96 4.05
N ALA A 16 2.33 -4.18 4.70
CA ALA A 16 3.78 -4.38 4.66
C ALA A 16 4.16 -5.78 5.18
N TRP A 17 3.55 -6.23 6.28
CA TRP A 17 3.77 -7.58 6.81
C TRP A 17 3.26 -8.67 5.88
N GLY A 18 2.07 -8.52 5.29
CA GLY A 18 1.52 -9.50 4.36
C GLY A 18 2.41 -9.71 3.13
N ILE A 19 2.96 -8.63 2.58
CA ILE A 19 3.85 -8.70 1.43
C ILE A 19 5.18 -9.32 1.82
N THR A 20 5.76 -8.89 2.94
CA THR A 20 7.01 -9.45 3.46
C THR A 20 6.88 -10.96 3.69
N ALA A 21 5.83 -11.41 4.37
CA ALA A 21 5.59 -12.83 4.60
C ALA A 21 5.47 -13.63 3.30
N LYS A 22 4.71 -13.12 2.32
CA LYS A 22 4.56 -13.76 1.00
C LYS A 22 5.90 -13.97 0.28
N HIS A 23 6.80 -13.00 0.38
CA HIS A 23 8.12 -13.07 -0.25
C HIS A 23 9.07 -13.98 0.51
N LEU A 24 9.09 -13.92 1.84
CA LEU A 24 9.91 -14.80 2.67
C LEU A 24 9.53 -16.28 2.49
N CYS A 25 8.23 -16.59 2.39
CA CYS A 25 7.74 -17.95 2.10
C CYS A 25 8.22 -18.49 0.74
N ARG A 26 8.64 -17.62 -0.19
CA ARG A 26 9.19 -17.98 -1.49
C ARG A 26 10.72 -18.01 -1.51
N GLY A 27 11.37 -17.77 -0.37
CA GLY A 27 12.82 -17.65 -0.27
C GLY A 27 13.38 -16.36 -0.87
N GLU A 28 12.54 -15.38 -1.17
CA GLU A 28 12.98 -14.08 -1.69
C GLU A 28 13.67 -13.28 -0.57
N ARG A 29 14.87 -12.77 -0.84
CA ARG A 29 15.68 -12.00 0.12
C ARG A 29 15.98 -10.57 -0.33
N ASP A 30 15.61 -10.21 -1.55
CA ASP A 30 15.81 -8.86 -2.07
C ASP A 30 14.78 -7.89 -1.47
N VAL A 31 15.21 -7.14 -0.46
CA VAL A 31 14.39 -6.17 0.26
C VAL A 31 13.87 -5.07 -0.68
N ASN A 32 14.66 -4.63 -1.65
CA ASN A 32 14.24 -3.58 -2.58
C ASN A 32 13.08 -4.05 -3.45
N LYS A 33 13.14 -5.31 -3.91
CA LYS A 33 12.08 -5.93 -4.69
C LYS A 33 10.79 -6.07 -3.87
N ILE A 34 10.89 -6.47 -2.60
CA ILE A 34 9.74 -6.61 -1.69
C ILE A 34 9.06 -5.25 -1.49
N VAL A 35 9.84 -4.20 -1.20
CA VAL A 35 9.32 -2.84 -1.00
C VAL A 35 8.72 -2.27 -2.28
N ALA A 36 9.39 -2.42 -3.42
CA ALA A 36 8.89 -1.95 -4.70
C ALA A 36 7.54 -2.60 -5.06
N LEU A 37 7.38 -3.90 -4.77
CA LEU A 37 6.13 -4.60 -5.00
C LEU A 37 5.01 -4.12 -4.06
N ALA A 38 5.34 -3.76 -2.81
CA ALA A 38 4.40 -3.18 -1.87
C ALA A 38 3.85 -1.83 -2.32
N ILE A 39 4.74 -0.93 -2.71
CA ILE A 39 4.36 0.40 -3.23
C ILE A 39 3.49 0.24 -4.47
N TRP A 40 3.86 -0.69 -5.38
CA TRP A 40 3.09 -0.93 -6.59
C TRP A 40 1.68 -1.47 -6.28
N GLN A 41 1.55 -2.44 -5.39
CA GLN A 41 0.23 -2.98 -5.00
C GLN A 41 -0.66 -1.93 -4.35
N GLU A 42 -0.11 -1.11 -3.46
CA GLU A 42 -0.86 -0.03 -2.83
C GLU A 42 -1.35 0.97 -3.88
N ARG A 43 -0.49 1.37 -4.82
CA ARG A 43 -0.90 2.23 -5.94
C ARG A 43 -2.03 1.62 -6.78
N GLN A 44 -2.02 0.31 -7.04
CA GLN A 44 -3.10 -0.34 -7.77
C GLN A 44 -4.44 -0.27 -7.03
N LYS A 45 -4.45 -0.41 -5.69
CA LYS A 45 -5.67 -0.23 -4.89
C LYS A 45 -6.20 1.19 -5.00
N TRP A 46 -5.33 2.20 -4.90
CA TRP A 46 -5.73 3.61 -5.05
C TRP A 46 -6.36 3.90 -6.42
N ILE A 47 -5.76 3.38 -7.49
CA ILE A 47 -6.32 3.51 -8.84
C ILE A 47 -7.69 2.83 -8.93
N ALA A 48 -7.83 1.60 -8.41
CA ALA A 48 -9.10 0.87 -8.43
C ALA A 48 -10.20 1.58 -7.62
N ALA A 49 -9.86 2.10 -6.44
CA ALA A 49 -10.78 2.87 -5.60
C ALA A 49 -11.23 4.17 -6.28
N THR A 50 -10.32 4.85 -6.97
CA THR A 50 -10.63 6.10 -7.70
C THR A 50 -11.47 5.82 -8.95
N SER A 51 -11.23 4.70 -9.64
CA SER A 51 -12.01 4.30 -10.82
C SER A 51 -13.45 3.89 -10.50
N ASN A 52 -13.75 3.50 -9.26
CA ASN A 52 -15.08 3.10 -8.80
C ASN A 52 -15.90 4.25 -8.19
N GLN A 53 -15.40 5.48 -8.20
CA GLN A 53 -16.21 6.62 -7.80
C GLN A 53 -17.27 6.91 -8.87
N PRO A 54 -18.58 6.94 -8.51
CA PRO A 54 -19.61 7.35 -9.45
C PRO A 54 -19.29 8.76 -9.92
N LYS A 55 -19.20 8.96 -11.24
CA LYS A 55 -19.15 10.29 -11.83
C LYS A 55 -20.43 11.00 -11.42
N VAL A 56 -20.35 11.87 -10.41
CA VAL A 56 -21.47 12.75 -10.06
C VAL A 56 -21.70 13.61 -11.29
N ASN A 57 -22.75 13.30 -12.05
CA ASN A 57 -23.21 14.13 -13.16
C ASN A 57 -23.54 15.50 -12.58
N GLN A 58 -22.68 16.49 -12.81
CA GLN A 58 -23.06 17.89 -12.67
C GLN A 58 -24.05 18.19 -13.80
N ILE A 59 -25.33 18.18 -13.44
CA ILE A 59 -26.41 18.72 -14.26
C ILE A 59 -26.24 20.24 -14.19
N LEU A 60 -25.80 20.84 -15.29
CA LEU A 60 -25.94 22.28 -15.57
C LEU A 60 -27.31 22.52 -16.21
#